data_AF-A0A505J295-F1
#
_entry.id   AF-A0A505J295-F1
#
_cell.length_a   1.000
_cell.length_b   1.000
_cell.length_c   1.000
_cell.angle_alpha   90.00
_cell.angle_beta   90.00
_cell.angle_gamma   90.00
#
_symmetry.space_group_name_H-M   'P 1'
#
loop_
_entity.id
_entity.type
_entity.pdbx_description
1 polymer ?
#
loop_
_entity_poly.entity_id
_entity_poly.type
_entity_poly.pdbx_seq_one_letter_code
_entity_poly.pdbx_strand_id
1 'polypeptide(L)'
;MQETMNFYQIPREQWQGFYTNGMMPFTQEELDNIKSLNDRISVQDVEDVYVPLCHLIHLYMKEFESLTLSKGLFLHRYVKMPPFIIGIAGSVAVGKSTTARLVQNLLARLFPRRTVQLITTDGFLYPNEVLEERGSLNRKGFPESYDMEALINFLNAVKSGEPDIQIPVYSHEVYNIIPDTYETISQPDILIVEGINTLQLPANQQIYISDFFDFSIFVDAQPALIEKWYLERFESLLDTAFQDPSNYYYQYAIGDRKEAIKMAKEVWKNVNLKNLHEYILPTRSRADIILHKTKHHLIDEVFLRKY
;
A
#
# COMPACT_ATOMS: atom_id res chain seq x y z
N MET A 1 -4.31 25.44 4.87
CA MET A 1 -3.21 26.15 4.19
C MET A 1 -2.68 25.19 3.13
N GLN A 2 -2.68 25.58 1.85
CA GLN A 2 -2.67 24.70 0.67
C GLN A 2 -1.66 23.53 0.76
N GLU A 3 -2.13 22.33 1.15
CA GLU A 3 -1.35 21.08 1.14
C GLU A 3 -0.75 20.78 -0.24
N THR A 4 -1.33 21.34 -1.30
CA THR A 4 -0.90 21.16 -2.69
C THR A 4 0.16 22.16 -3.17
N MET A 5 0.57 23.16 -2.37
CA MET A 5 1.57 24.15 -2.80
C MET A 5 2.89 23.50 -3.26
N ASN A 6 3.29 22.44 -2.56
CA ASN A 6 4.53 21.71 -2.82
C ASN A 6 4.40 20.65 -3.92
N PHE A 7 3.26 20.60 -4.63
CA PHE A 7 3.01 19.64 -5.69
C PHE A 7 2.74 20.34 -7.02
N TYR A 8 3.18 19.69 -8.11
CA TYR A 8 2.61 19.87 -9.42
C TYR A 8 1.29 19.09 -9.46
N GLN A 9 0.17 19.79 -9.62
CA GLN A 9 -1.13 19.18 -9.89
C GLN A 9 -1.25 18.95 -11.39
N ILE A 10 -1.36 17.70 -11.79
CA ILE A 10 -1.31 17.27 -13.19
C ILE A 10 -2.63 16.52 -13.48
N PRO A 11 -3.50 17.07 -14.35
CA PRO A 11 -4.69 16.35 -14.80
C PRO A 11 -4.32 15.08 -15.56
N ARG A 12 -5.14 14.03 -15.46
CA ARG A 12 -4.94 12.74 -16.13
C ARG A 12 -4.62 12.89 -17.63
N GLU A 13 -5.33 13.77 -18.33
CA GLU A 13 -5.13 14.01 -19.77
C GLU A 13 -3.73 14.49 -20.12
N GLN A 14 -3.07 15.20 -19.19
CA GLN A 14 -1.67 15.61 -19.34
C GLN A 14 -0.72 14.50 -18.88
N TRP A 15 -1.04 13.84 -17.75
CA TRP A 15 -0.21 12.79 -17.16
C TRP A 15 0.04 11.63 -18.13
N GLN A 16 -0.99 11.17 -18.83
CA GLN A 16 -0.90 10.09 -19.82
C GLN A 16 0.10 10.39 -20.95
N GLY A 17 0.35 11.67 -21.24
CA GLY A 17 1.28 12.10 -22.28
C GLY A 17 2.76 12.02 -21.89
N PHE A 18 3.09 11.80 -20.62
CA PHE A 18 4.47 11.77 -20.15
C PHE A 18 5.20 10.45 -20.45
N TYR A 19 4.51 9.45 -21.00
CA TYR A 19 5.14 8.26 -21.52
C TYR A 19 4.41 7.71 -22.74
N THR A 20 5.08 7.68 -23.89
CA THR A 20 4.49 7.25 -25.17
C THR A 20 5.18 6.04 -25.80
N ASN A 21 6.20 5.48 -25.14
CA ASN A 21 6.98 4.37 -25.69
C ASN A 21 6.35 3.01 -25.40
N GLY A 22 5.47 2.58 -26.31
CA GLY A 22 5.29 1.20 -26.78
C GLY A 22 5.35 0.06 -25.76
N MET A 23 4.78 0.25 -24.55
CA MET A 23 4.53 -0.88 -23.67
C MET A 23 3.37 -1.69 -24.25
N MET A 24 3.51 -3.01 -24.23
CA MET A 24 2.36 -3.90 -24.45
C MET A 24 1.49 -3.84 -23.18
N PRO A 25 0.28 -3.28 -23.25
CA PRO A 25 -0.61 -3.22 -22.09
C PRO A 25 -0.95 -4.63 -21.59
N PHE A 26 -1.34 -4.74 -20.31
CA PHE A 26 -1.95 -5.98 -19.82
C PHE A 26 -3.20 -6.28 -20.62
N THR A 27 -3.46 -7.57 -20.81
CA THR A 27 -4.77 -8.05 -21.23
C THR A 27 -5.79 -7.79 -20.13
N GLN A 28 -7.07 -7.72 -20.48
CA GLN A 28 -8.13 -7.55 -19.49
C GLN A 28 -8.15 -8.72 -18.48
N GLU A 29 -7.83 -9.92 -18.92
CA GLU A 29 -7.73 -11.13 -18.09
C GLU A 29 -6.63 -11.03 -17.02
N GLU A 30 -5.45 -10.52 -17.39
CA GLU A 30 -4.36 -10.27 -16.42
C GLU A 30 -4.79 -9.23 -15.36
N LEU A 31 -5.52 -8.19 -15.76
CA LEU A 31 -6.02 -7.18 -14.82
C LEU A 31 -7.07 -7.74 -13.86
N ASP A 32 -7.93 -8.64 -14.34
CA ASP A 32 -8.96 -9.25 -13.49
C ASP A 32 -8.35 -10.10 -12.36
N ASN A 33 -7.17 -10.70 -12.58
CA ASN A 33 -6.43 -11.42 -11.56
C ASN A 33 -5.68 -10.51 -10.56
N ILE A 34 -5.37 -9.26 -10.93
CA ILE A 34 -4.63 -8.31 -10.07
C ILE A 34 -5.58 -7.55 -9.12
N LYS A 35 -6.81 -7.30 -9.56
CA LYS A 35 -7.82 -6.52 -8.83
C LYS A 35 -8.07 -7.11 -7.44
N SER A 36 -8.13 -6.24 -6.42
CA SER A 36 -8.75 -6.61 -5.15
C SER A 36 -10.25 -6.83 -5.34
N LEU A 37 -10.91 -7.54 -4.42
CA LEU A 37 -12.37 -7.62 -4.34
C LEU A 37 -13.01 -6.22 -4.53
N ASN A 38 -13.85 -6.10 -5.56
CA ASN A 38 -14.56 -4.90 -6.01
C ASN A 38 -13.76 -3.75 -6.65
N ASP A 39 -12.46 -3.91 -6.94
CA ASP A 39 -11.73 -2.87 -7.67
C ASP A 39 -12.08 -2.89 -9.17
N ARG A 40 -12.20 -1.70 -9.77
CA ARG A 40 -12.57 -1.52 -11.18
C ARG A 40 -11.45 -0.79 -11.90
N ILE A 41 -10.45 -1.54 -12.33
CA ILE A 41 -9.33 -1.02 -13.12
C ILE A 41 -9.44 -1.50 -14.56
N SER A 42 -9.46 -0.58 -15.50
CA SER A 42 -9.45 -0.88 -16.93
C SER A 42 -8.02 -0.94 -17.48
N VAL A 43 -7.86 -1.54 -18.66
CA VAL A 43 -6.60 -1.47 -19.42
C VAL A 43 -6.19 -0.01 -19.66
N GLN A 44 -7.15 0.85 -19.95
CA GLN A 44 -6.91 2.27 -20.16
C GLN A 44 -6.37 2.96 -18.90
N ASP A 45 -6.85 2.61 -17.69
CA ASP A 45 -6.28 3.16 -16.46
C ASP A 45 -4.81 2.78 -16.28
N VAL A 46 -4.43 1.56 -16.69
CA VAL A 46 -3.03 1.13 -16.64
C VAL A 46 -2.18 1.94 -17.60
N GLU A 47 -2.61 2.09 -18.84
CA GLU A 47 -1.89 2.87 -19.85
C GLU A 47 -1.79 4.35 -19.46
N ASP A 48 -2.89 4.97 -19.06
CA ASP A 48 -2.95 6.40 -18.81
C ASP A 48 -2.21 6.80 -17.53
N VAL A 49 -2.20 5.93 -16.50
CA VAL A 49 -1.77 6.32 -15.16
C VAL A 49 -0.55 5.53 -14.70
N TYR A 50 -0.64 4.20 -14.71
CA TYR A 50 0.36 3.35 -14.06
C TYR A 50 1.62 3.16 -14.90
N VAL A 51 1.51 3.20 -16.23
CA VAL A 51 2.67 3.16 -17.14
C VAL A 51 3.55 4.42 -16.98
N PRO A 52 3.02 5.66 -17.06
CA PRO A 52 3.81 6.85 -16.75
C PRO A 52 4.35 6.86 -15.31
N LEU A 53 3.60 6.33 -14.35
CA LEU A 53 4.07 6.18 -12.97
C LEU A 53 5.30 5.26 -12.88
N CYS A 54 5.29 4.11 -13.54
CA CYS A 54 6.44 3.19 -13.55
C CYS A 54 7.65 3.81 -14.27
N HIS A 55 7.42 4.62 -15.30
CA HIS A 55 8.49 5.41 -15.91
C HIS A 55 9.10 6.40 -14.90
N LEU A 56 8.28 7.13 -14.15
CA LEU A 56 8.75 8.04 -13.13
C LEU A 56 9.57 7.30 -12.06
N ILE A 57 9.06 6.18 -11.55
CA ILE A 57 9.77 5.32 -10.59
C ILE A 57 11.15 4.92 -11.14
N HIS A 58 11.25 4.56 -12.42
CA HIS A 58 12.53 4.24 -13.07
C HIS A 58 13.52 5.40 -13.07
N LEU A 59 13.05 6.65 -13.23
CA LEU A 59 13.91 7.83 -13.13
C LEU A 59 14.47 7.97 -11.71
N TYR A 60 13.64 7.80 -10.68
CA TYR A 60 14.09 7.81 -9.28
C TYR A 60 15.08 6.67 -8.98
N MET A 61 14.84 5.47 -9.50
CA MET A 61 15.76 4.34 -9.36
C MET A 61 17.14 4.62 -9.97
N LYS A 62 17.20 5.26 -11.15
CA LYS A 62 18.47 5.66 -11.77
C LYS A 62 19.27 6.64 -10.91
N GLU A 63 18.59 7.66 -10.35
CA GLU A 63 19.24 8.63 -9.47
C GLU A 63 19.72 7.98 -8.17
N PHE A 64 18.92 7.09 -7.58
CA PHE A 64 19.31 6.29 -6.42
C PHE A 64 20.57 5.45 -6.66
N GLU A 65 20.65 4.78 -7.80
CA GLU A 65 21.82 3.98 -8.20
C GLU A 65 23.06 4.85 -8.39
N SER A 66 22.91 5.97 -9.11
CA SER A 66 23.98 6.94 -9.37
C SER A 66 24.56 7.49 -8.07
N LEU A 67 23.70 7.88 -7.12
CA LEU A 67 24.12 8.38 -5.82
C LEU A 67 24.82 7.29 -5.00
N THR A 68 24.31 6.06 -5.02
CA THR A 68 24.91 4.93 -4.30
C THR A 68 26.32 4.62 -4.81
N LEU A 69 26.51 4.59 -6.13
CA LEU A 69 27.82 4.42 -6.75
C LEU A 69 28.77 5.56 -6.38
N SER A 70 28.29 6.81 -6.44
CA SER A 70 29.08 7.99 -6.08
C SER A 70 29.55 7.97 -4.62
N LYS A 71 28.69 7.51 -3.68
CA LYS A 71 29.05 7.29 -2.29
C LYS A 71 30.15 6.22 -2.14
N GLY A 72 30.05 5.12 -2.87
CA GLY A 72 31.08 4.07 -2.87
C GLY A 72 32.44 4.59 -3.35
N LEU A 73 32.44 5.36 -4.44
CA LEU A 73 33.64 6.00 -4.97
C LEU A 73 34.27 6.98 -3.96
N PHE A 74 33.45 7.84 -3.34
CA PHE A 74 33.91 8.78 -2.31
C PHE A 74 34.52 8.07 -1.08
N LEU A 75 33.93 6.96 -0.66
CA LEU A 75 34.39 6.18 0.49
C LEU A 75 35.54 5.22 0.16
N HIS A 76 35.99 5.17 -1.11
CA HIS A 76 36.99 4.23 -1.60
C HIS A 76 36.70 2.77 -1.23
N ARG A 77 35.42 2.38 -1.24
CA ARG A 77 35.00 1.01 -0.92
C ARG A 77 33.85 0.55 -1.80
N TYR A 78 33.76 -0.76 -1.97
CA TYR A 78 32.57 -1.36 -2.55
C TYR A 78 31.36 -1.11 -1.62
N VAL A 79 30.31 -0.53 -2.18
CA VAL A 79 29.01 -0.38 -1.53
C VAL A 79 28.04 -1.25 -2.33
N LYS A 80 27.52 -2.31 -1.70
CA LYS A 80 26.48 -3.15 -2.31
C LYS A 80 25.25 -2.27 -2.57
N MET A 81 24.62 -2.43 -3.73
CA MET A 81 23.38 -1.72 -4.04
C MET A 81 22.30 -2.19 -3.06
N PRO A 82 21.74 -1.31 -2.21
CA PRO A 82 20.61 -1.69 -1.38
C PRO A 82 19.35 -1.80 -2.23
N PRO A 83 18.34 -2.56 -1.78
CA PRO A 83 17.02 -2.57 -2.40
C PRO A 83 16.42 -1.16 -2.52
N PHE A 84 15.77 -0.88 -3.65
CA PHE A 84 14.94 0.31 -3.82
C PHE A 84 13.56 0.06 -3.21
N ILE A 85 13.18 0.83 -2.18
CA ILE A 85 11.96 0.60 -1.41
C ILE A 85 10.91 1.63 -1.78
N ILE A 86 9.74 1.14 -2.18
CA ILE A 86 8.58 1.95 -2.56
C ILE A 86 7.51 1.83 -1.46
N GLY A 87 7.19 2.94 -0.79
CA GLY A 87 6.09 3.00 0.17
C GLY A 87 4.75 3.32 -0.50
N ILE A 88 3.69 2.59 -0.16
CA ILE A 88 2.32 2.88 -0.63
C ILE A 88 1.40 3.09 0.58
N ALA A 89 0.79 4.27 0.63
CA ALA A 89 -0.05 4.74 1.73
C ALA A 89 -1.45 5.13 1.25
N GLY A 90 -2.36 5.36 2.19
CA GLY A 90 -3.75 5.73 1.92
C GLY A 90 -4.75 5.03 2.84
N SER A 91 -6.01 5.43 2.78
CA SER A 91 -7.06 4.90 3.66
C SER A 91 -7.36 3.41 3.43
N VAL A 92 -8.01 2.75 4.39
CA VAL A 92 -8.65 1.44 4.17
C VAL A 92 -9.62 1.54 2.99
N ALA A 93 -9.69 0.50 2.16
CA ALA A 93 -10.57 0.41 0.99
C ALA A 93 -10.36 1.45 -0.13
N VAL A 94 -9.34 2.33 -0.05
CA VAL A 94 -9.06 3.30 -1.12
C VAL A 94 -8.45 2.65 -2.38
N GLY A 95 -7.92 1.42 -2.26
CA GLY A 95 -7.34 0.65 -3.36
C GLY A 95 -5.81 0.49 -3.34
N LYS A 96 -5.16 0.71 -2.20
CA LYS A 96 -3.69 0.57 -2.05
C LYS A 96 -3.16 -0.77 -2.54
N SER A 97 -3.72 -1.88 -2.09
CA SER A 97 -3.24 -3.22 -2.45
C SER A 97 -3.34 -3.50 -3.94
N THR A 98 -4.37 -2.95 -4.62
CA THR A 98 -4.47 -3.04 -6.08
C THR A 98 -3.40 -2.19 -6.77
N THR A 99 -3.20 -0.94 -6.33
CA THR A 99 -2.10 -0.09 -6.82
C THR A 99 -0.75 -0.77 -6.63
N ALA A 100 -0.50 -1.37 -5.47
CA ALA A 100 0.73 -2.07 -5.15
C ALA A 100 0.98 -3.28 -6.06
N ARG A 101 -0.03 -4.13 -6.26
CA ARG A 101 0.08 -5.29 -7.17
C ARG A 101 0.25 -4.86 -8.64
N LEU A 102 -0.42 -3.79 -9.09
CA LEU A 102 -0.21 -3.27 -10.44
C LEU A 102 1.22 -2.75 -10.65
N VAL A 103 1.70 -1.92 -9.72
CA VAL A 103 3.08 -1.41 -9.76
C VAL A 103 4.08 -2.57 -9.72
N GLN A 104 3.86 -3.56 -8.85
CA GLN A 104 4.71 -4.77 -8.79
C GLN A 104 4.79 -5.48 -10.14
N ASN A 105 3.64 -5.81 -10.74
CA ASN A 105 3.57 -6.54 -12.01
C ASN A 105 4.18 -5.73 -13.16
N LEU A 106 3.91 -4.42 -13.23
CA LEU A 106 4.50 -3.55 -14.25
C LEU A 106 6.01 -3.45 -14.12
N LEU A 107 6.53 -3.21 -12.92
CA LEU A 107 7.97 -3.11 -12.69
C LEU A 107 8.68 -4.44 -12.99
N ALA A 108 8.11 -5.59 -12.59
CA ALA A 108 8.65 -6.90 -12.91
C ALA A 108 8.69 -7.15 -14.43
N ARG A 109 7.68 -6.71 -15.17
CA ARG A 109 7.62 -6.82 -16.64
C ARG A 109 8.61 -5.88 -17.33
N LEU A 110 8.77 -4.67 -16.80
CA LEU A 110 9.67 -3.66 -17.35
C LEU A 110 11.14 -3.95 -17.10
N PHE A 111 11.41 -4.57 -15.96
CA PHE A 111 12.75 -4.90 -15.52
C PHE A 111 12.85 -6.40 -15.26
N PRO A 112 12.80 -7.26 -16.30
CA PRO A 112 12.78 -8.72 -16.15
C PRO A 112 14.06 -9.31 -15.52
N ARG A 113 15.11 -8.49 -15.35
CA ARG A 113 16.36 -8.83 -14.66
C ARG A 113 16.39 -8.33 -13.21
N ARG A 114 15.31 -7.72 -12.72
CA ARG A 114 15.17 -7.24 -11.36
C ARG A 114 14.06 -8.01 -10.66
N THR A 115 14.32 -8.38 -9.42
CA THR A 115 13.36 -9.02 -8.53
C THR A 115 12.51 -7.97 -7.84
N VAL A 116 11.18 -8.16 -7.84
CA VAL A 116 10.22 -7.23 -7.23
C VAL A 116 9.36 -8.00 -6.24
N GLN A 117 9.48 -7.69 -4.95
CA GLN A 117 8.66 -8.27 -3.89
C GLN A 117 7.73 -7.21 -3.30
N LEU A 118 6.57 -7.66 -2.81
CA LEU A 118 5.52 -6.82 -2.23
C LEU A 118 5.20 -7.36 -0.85
N ILE A 119 5.16 -6.49 0.15
CA ILE A 119 4.67 -6.83 1.49
C ILE A 119 3.53 -5.89 1.90
N THR A 120 2.68 -6.38 2.79
CA THR A 120 1.71 -5.56 3.52
C THR A 120 2.18 -5.35 4.95
N THR A 121 1.98 -4.15 5.50
CA THR A 121 2.27 -3.89 6.91
C THR A 121 1.28 -4.60 7.85
N ASP A 122 0.18 -5.15 7.34
CA ASP A 122 -0.78 -5.94 8.12
C ASP A 122 -0.13 -7.18 8.75
N GLY A 123 0.94 -7.72 8.15
CA GLY A 123 1.75 -8.81 8.72
C GLY A 123 2.48 -8.43 10.01
N PHE A 124 2.55 -7.14 10.33
CA PHE A 124 3.16 -6.59 11.55
C PHE A 124 2.09 -6.14 12.56
N LEU A 125 0.81 -6.47 12.35
CA LEU A 125 -0.20 -6.35 13.40
C LEU A 125 0.09 -7.36 14.51
N TYR A 126 -0.17 -6.97 15.76
CA TYR A 126 -0.18 -7.96 16.83
C TYR A 126 -1.31 -8.98 16.58
N PRO A 127 -1.09 -10.26 16.95
CA PRO A 127 -2.16 -11.27 16.94
C PRO A 127 -3.37 -10.82 17.79
N ASN A 128 -4.57 -11.26 17.42
CA ASN A 128 -5.81 -10.87 18.10
C ASN A 128 -5.76 -11.15 19.60
N GLU A 129 -5.13 -12.24 20.03
CA GLU A 129 -4.97 -12.62 21.43
C GLU A 129 -4.22 -11.54 22.23
N VAL A 130 -3.17 -10.98 21.62
CA VAL A 130 -2.38 -9.88 22.21
C VAL A 130 -3.17 -8.58 22.19
N LEU A 131 -3.93 -8.31 21.12
CA LEU A 131 -4.79 -7.12 21.04
C LEU A 131 -5.95 -7.17 22.04
N GLU A 132 -6.51 -8.35 22.31
CA GLU A 132 -7.55 -8.57 23.32
C GLU A 132 -7.01 -8.34 24.73
N GLU A 133 -5.85 -8.91 25.07
CA GLU A 133 -5.19 -8.71 26.36
C GLU A 133 -4.90 -7.22 26.62
N ARG A 134 -4.56 -6.46 25.57
CA ARG A 134 -4.30 -5.01 25.63
C ARG A 134 -5.57 -4.15 25.54
N GLY A 135 -6.74 -4.74 25.34
CA GLY A 135 -8.01 -4.02 25.15
C GLY A 135 -8.04 -3.13 23.90
N SER A 136 -7.24 -3.46 22.89
CA SER A 136 -7.03 -2.68 21.66
C SER A 136 -7.55 -3.37 20.40
N LEU A 137 -8.31 -4.47 20.52
CA LEU A 137 -8.88 -5.18 19.36
C LEU A 137 -9.77 -4.27 18.49
N ASN A 138 -10.55 -3.38 19.11
CA ASN A 138 -11.37 -2.37 18.42
C ASN A 138 -10.57 -1.19 17.82
N ARG A 139 -9.25 -1.18 18.03
CA ARG A 139 -8.30 -0.20 17.49
C ARG A 139 -7.32 -0.83 16.50
N LYS A 140 -7.68 -1.97 15.92
CA LYS A 140 -6.90 -2.61 14.86
C LYS A 140 -6.72 -1.65 13.67
N GLY A 141 -5.48 -1.45 13.26
CA GLY A 141 -5.08 -0.47 12.26
C GLY A 141 -4.65 0.90 12.83
N PHE A 142 -4.81 1.16 14.12
CA PHE A 142 -4.18 2.32 14.78
C PHE A 142 -2.71 2.01 15.09
N PRO A 143 -1.84 3.03 15.28
CA PRO A 143 -0.41 2.82 15.50
C PRO A 143 -0.05 1.77 16.56
N GLU A 144 -0.77 1.76 17.68
CA GLU A 144 -0.57 0.84 18.82
C GLU A 144 -0.93 -0.62 18.53
N SER A 145 -1.65 -0.90 17.44
CA SER A 145 -1.98 -2.27 17.03
C SER A 145 -0.86 -2.95 16.23
N TYR A 146 0.20 -2.22 15.89
CA TYR A 146 1.36 -2.73 15.14
C TYR A 146 2.57 -2.95 16.02
N ASP A 147 3.32 -4.01 15.71
CA ASP A 147 4.70 -4.19 16.13
C ASP A 147 5.63 -3.35 15.22
N MET A 148 5.70 -2.07 15.54
CA MET A 148 6.51 -1.10 14.79
C MET A 148 8.02 -1.38 14.92
N GLU A 149 8.46 -2.00 16.01
CA GLU A 149 9.86 -2.38 16.20
C GLU A 149 10.23 -3.52 15.24
N ALA A 150 9.39 -4.55 15.14
CA ALA A 150 9.57 -5.64 14.17
C ALA A 150 9.61 -5.11 12.72
N LEU A 151 8.74 -4.16 12.36
CA LEU A 151 8.72 -3.56 11.04
C LEU A 151 10.00 -2.75 10.74
N ILE A 152 10.49 -1.96 11.69
CA ILE A 152 11.76 -1.21 11.53
C ILE A 152 12.94 -2.16 11.42
N ASN A 153 12.99 -3.21 12.23
CA ASN A 153 14.05 -4.22 12.18
C ASN A 153 14.05 -4.94 10.82
N PHE A 154 12.86 -5.30 10.31
CA PHE A 154 12.70 -5.86 8.97
C PHE A 154 13.26 -4.93 7.88
N LEU A 155 12.88 -3.65 7.88
CA LEU A 155 13.36 -2.70 6.86
C LEU A 155 14.88 -2.46 6.94
N ASN A 156 15.45 -2.45 8.15
CA ASN A 156 16.90 -2.41 8.34
C ASN A 156 17.60 -3.64 7.78
N ALA A 157 17.07 -4.84 8.02
CA ALA A 157 17.61 -6.09 7.49
C ALA A 157 17.57 -6.11 5.96
N VAL A 158 16.47 -5.65 5.35
CA VAL A 158 16.33 -5.48 3.89
C VAL A 158 17.38 -4.51 3.35
N LYS A 159 17.49 -3.29 3.91
CA LYS A 159 18.48 -2.29 3.46
C LYS A 159 19.93 -2.75 3.66
N SER A 160 20.18 -3.60 4.66
CA SER A 160 21.48 -4.22 4.91
C SER A 160 21.76 -5.40 3.98
N GLY A 161 20.76 -5.84 3.22
CA GLY A 161 20.88 -6.95 2.28
C GLY A 161 21.02 -8.29 2.99
N GLU A 162 20.34 -8.50 4.10
CA GLU A 162 20.23 -9.82 4.73
C GLU A 162 19.45 -10.79 3.83
N PRO A 163 19.90 -12.05 3.68
CA PRO A 163 19.18 -13.06 2.91
C PRO A 163 17.99 -13.64 3.69
N ASP A 164 16.94 -14.01 2.96
CA ASP A 164 15.82 -14.84 3.42
C ASP A 164 15.16 -14.39 4.73
N ILE A 165 14.73 -13.13 4.77
CA ILE A 165 14.08 -12.52 5.93
C ILE A 165 12.63 -13.02 5.98
N GLN A 166 12.24 -13.61 7.11
CA GLN A 166 10.88 -14.10 7.33
C GLN A 166 9.99 -13.03 7.96
N ILE A 167 8.79 -12.85 7.42
CA ILE A 167 7.76 -11.96 7.97
C ILE A 167 6.45 -12.71 8.22
N PRO A 168 5.68 -12.38 9.27
CA PRO A 168 4.40 -13.06 9.52
C PRO A 168 3.37 -12.77 8.43
N VAL A 169 2.51 -13.75 8.14
CA VAL A 169 1.41 -13.60 7.19
C VAL A 169 0.13 -13.19 7.90
N TYR A 170 -0.48 -12.09 7.46
CA TYR A 170 -1.82 -11.69 7.87
C TYR A 170 -2.87 -12.22 6.89
N SER A 171 -3.98 -12.76 7.38
CA SER A 171 -5.11 -13.15 6.55
C SER A 171 -6.36 -12.34 6.88
N HIS A 172 -6.95 -11.73 5.85
CA HIS A 172 -8.22 -11.03 5.94
C HIS A 172 -9.42 -11.99 6.06
N GLU A 173 -9.24 -13.27 5.72
CA GLU A 173 -10.28 -14.30 5.83
C GLU A 173 -10.52 -14.70 7.29
N VAL A 174 -9.43 -14.97 8.03
CA VAL A 174 -9.49 -15.26 9.48
C VAL A 174 -9.39 -13.99 10.34
N TYR A 175 -9.08 -12.85 9.70
CA TYR A 175 -8.90 -11.55 10.35
C TYR A 175 -7.85 -11.58 11.47
N ASN A 176 -6.75 -12.31 11.28
CA ASN A 176 -5.65 -12.45 12.24
C ASN A 176 -4.32 -12.78 11.53
N ILE A 177 -3.21 -12.74 12.27
CA ILE A 177 -1.94 -13.35 11.87
C ILE A 177 -2.15 -14.87 11.80
N ILE A 178 -1.65 -15.51 10.75
CA ILE A 178 -1.66 -16.97 10.61
C ILE A 178 -0.48 -17.53 11.42
N PRO A 179 -0.72 -18.37 12.45
CA PRO A 179 0.36 -18.98 13.22
C PRO A 179 1.31 -19.79 12.34
N ASP A 180 2.60 -19.75 12.68
CA ASP A 180 3.68 -20.53 12.05
C ASP A 180 3.78 -20.38 10.52
N THR A 181 3.20 -19.31 9.97
CA THR A 181 3.15 -19.05 8.53
C THR A 181 3.87 -17.75 8.22
N TYR A 182 4.89 -17.85 7.37
CA TYR A 182 5.78 -16.75 7.06
C TYR A 182 5.94 -16.58 5.54
N GLU A 183 6.02 -15.32 5.11
CA GLU A 183 6.50 -14.96 3.79
C GLU A 183 8.01 -14.71 3.86
N THR A 184 8.75 -15.06 2.80
CA THR A 184 10.21 -14.89 2.75
C THR A 184 10.61 -13.79 1.77
N ILE A 185 11.39 -12.83 2.25
CA ILE A 185 11.94 -11.72 1.48
C ILE A 185 13.42 -11.98 1.23
N SER A 186 13.77 -12.22 -0.04
CA SER A 186 15.08 -12.75 -0.44
C SER A 186 15.85 -11.72 -1.27
N GLN A 187 16.36 -10.67 -0.59
CA GLN A 187 17.19 -9.61 -1.19
C GLN A 187 16.62 -9.05 -2.51
N PRO A 188 15.38 -8.54 -2.53
CA PRO A 188 14.80 -8.04 -3.77
C PRO A 188 15.55 -6.80 -4.28
N ASP A 189 15.59 -6.60 -5.60
CA ASP A 189 16.08 -5.34 -6.18
C ASP A 189 15.11 -4.18 -5.88
N ILE A 190 13.82 -4.50 -5.83
CA ILE A 190 12.73 -3.56 -5.52
C ILE A 190 11.81 -4.18 -4.47
N LEU A 191 11.61 -3.49 -3.35
CA LEU A 191 10.62 -3.87 -2.33
C LEU A 191 9.49 -2.86 -2.33
N ILE A 192 8.25 -3.32 -2.50
CA ILE A 192 7.06 -2.50 -2.31
C ILE A 192 6.48 -2.79 -0.93
N VAL A 193 6.24 -1.72 -0.15
CA VAL A 193 5.68 -1.80 1.20
C VAL A 193 4.34 -1.06 1.20
N GLU A 194 3.24 -1.80 1.32
CA GLU A 194 1.89 -1.25 1.32
C GLU A 194 1.29 -1.28 2.72
N GLY A 195 0.62 -0.20 3.13
CA GLY A 195 -0.06 -0.16 4.42
C GLY A 195 -0.65 1.19 4.77
N ILE A 196 -1.47 1.23 5.82
CA ILE A 196 -2.05 2.49 6.33
C ILE A 196 -1.06 3.32 7.17
N ASN A 197 -0.01 2.69 7.69
CA ASN A 197 0.99 3.28 8.58
C ASN A 197 2.32 3.63 7.89
N THR A 198 2.46 3.37 6.60
CA THR A 198 3.73 3.49 5.86
C THR A 198 4.32 4.90 5.90
N LEU A 199 3.49 5.95 5.95
CA LEU A 199 3.93 7.35 6.05
C LEU A 199 3.66 7.99 7.43
N GLN A 200 3.23 7.21 8.43
CA GLN A 200 2.93 7.74 9.76
C GLN A 200 4.18 8.24 10.48
N LEU A 201 3.98 9.27 11.30
CA LEU A 201 4.98 9.70 12.27
C LEU A 201 4.82 8.81 13.51
N PRO A 202 5.88 8.17 14.01
CA PRO A 202 5.80 7.45 15.26
C PRO A 202 5.50 8.43 16.40
N ALA A 203 4.55 8.09 17.26
CA ALA A 203 4.31 8.87 18.48
C ALA A 203 5.48 8.75 19.48
N ASN A 204 6.21 7.62 19.46
CA ASN A 204 7.18 7.23 20.49
C ASN A 204 8.48 6.60 19.94
N GLN A 205 8.80 6.73 18.64
CA GLN A 205 10.05 6.21 18.06
C GLN A 205 10.82 7.35 17.39
N GLN A 206 12.16 7.24 17.36
CA GLN A 206 13.01 8.26 16.74
C GLN A 206 13.16 8.08 15.22
N ILE A 207 12.89 6.87 14.70
CA ILE A 207 13.11 6.50 13.30
C ILE A 207 11.74 6.44 12.60
N TYR A 208 11.63 7.13 11.46
CA TYR A 208 10.42 7.10 10.65
C TYR A 208 10.50 5.97 9.62
N ILE A 209 9.44 5.17 9.44
CA ILE A 209 9.38 4.16 8.37
C ILE A 209 9.62 4.80 7.00
N SER A 210 9.10 6.01 6.79
CA SER A 210 9.30 6.78 5.57
C SER A 210 10.76 7.04 5.22
N ASP A 211 11.68 7.04 6.20
CA ASP A 211 13.11 7.28 5.94
C ASP A 211 13.78 6.09 5.23
N PHE A 212 13.13 4.93 5.21
CA PHE A 212 13.57 3.76 4.46
C PHE A 212 13.12 3.79 3.00
N PHE A 213 12.13 4.61 2.66
CA PHE A 213 11.55 4.66 1.33
C PHE A 213 12.36 5.57 0.42
N ASP A 214 12.67 5.07 -0.78
CA ASP A 214 13.32 5.84 -1.83
C ASP A 214 12.29 6.49 -2.78
N PHE A 215 11.04 6.02 -2.72
CA PHE A 215 9.89 6.61 -3.38
C PHE A 215 8.60 6.29 -2.62
N SER A 216 7.63 7.20 -2.61
CA SER A 216 6.39 7.03 -1.87
C SER A 216 5.15 7.49 -2.64
N ILE A 217 4.12 6.65 -2.60
CA ILE A 217 2.83 6.85 -3.28
C ILE A 217 1.74 6.96 -2.22
N PHE A 218 0.90 7.98 -2.30
CA PHE A 218 -0.33 8.06 -1.51
C PHE A 218 -1.54 7.93 -2.42
N VAL A 219 -2.42 6.97 -2.14
CA VAL A 219 -3.70 6.81 -2.85
C VAL A 219 -4.77 7.59 -2.08
N ASP A 220 -5.26 8.66 -2.68
CA ASP A 220 -6.19 9.61 -2.07
C ASP A 220 -7.59 9.51 -2.68
N ALA A 221 -8.61 9.84 -1.89
CA ALA A 221 -9.98 10.00 -2.36
C ALA A 221 -10.80 10.74 -1.30
N GLN A 222 -11.94 11.29 -1.71
CA GLN A 222 -12.87 11.90 -0.75
C GLN A 222 -13.38 10.86 0.26
N PRO A 223 -13.44 11.18 1.57
CA PRO A 223 -13.87 10.23 2.61
C PRO A 223 -15.22 9.55 2.33
N ALA A 224 -16.18 10.27 1.74
CA ALA A 224 -17.48 9.71 1.38
C ALA A 224 -17.41 8.64 0.28
N LEU A 225 -16.45 8.75 -0.66
CA LEU A 225 -16.21 7.71 -1.66
C LEU A 225 -15.54 6.49 -1.02
N ILE A 226 -14.59 6.72 -0.12
CA ILE A 226 -13.90 5.64 0.60
C ILE A 226 -14.90 4.86 1.47
N GLU A 227 -15.81 5.55 2.16
CA GLU A 227 -16.91 4.92 2.91
C GLU A 227 -17.72 4.00 2.01
N LYS A 228 -18.13 4.51 0.86
CA LYS A 228 -18.90 3.73 -0.11
C LYS A 228 -18.14 2.47 -0.54
N TRP A 229 -16.87 2.58 -0.91
CA TRP A 229 -16.06 1.43 -1.33
C TRP A 229 -15.80 0.44 -0.20
N TYR A 230 -15.63 0.93 1.02
CA TYR A 230 -15.53 0.09 2.21
C TYR A 230 -16.79 -0.77 2.41
N LEU A 231 -17.97 -0.15 2.31
CA LEU A 231 -19.25 -0.87 2.43
C LEU A 231 -19.48 -1.83 1.28
N GLU A 232 -19.21 -1.43 0.04
CA GLU A 232 -19.31 -2.31 -1.13
C GLU A 232 -18.41 -3.54 -0.97
N ARG A 233 -17.15 -3.35 -0.53
CA ARG A 233 -16.22 -4.45 -0.23
C ARG A 233 -16.74 -5.35 0.88
N PHE A 234 -17.26 -4.77 1.97
CA PHE A 234 -17.84 -5.53 3.07
C PHE A 234 -19.01 -6.39 2.58
N GLU A 235 -19.92 -5.83 1.79
CA GLU A 235 -21.05 -6.56 1.21
C GLU A 235 -20.60 -7.73 0.33
N SER A 236 -19.58 -7.53 -0.51
CA SER A 236 -19.02 -8.61 -1.35
C SER A 236 -18.34 -9.71 -0.56
N LEU A 237 -17.71 -9.39 0.58
CA LEU A 237 -17.17 -10.41 1.49
C LEU A 237 -18.30 -11.27 2.06
N LEU A 238 -19.44 -10.67 2.45
CA LEU A 238 -20.60 -11.42 2.93
C LEU A 238 -21.19 -12.35 1.87
N ASP A 239 -21.16 -11.95 0.59
CA ASP A 239 -21.69 -12.75 -0.52
C ASP A 239 -20.91 -14.05 -0.78
N THR A 240 -19.75 -14.25 -0.12
CA THR A 240 -18.95 -15.47 -0.25
C THR A 240 -18.70 -16.16 1.09
N ALA A 241 -18.60 -15.39 2.18
CA ALA A 241 -18.28 -15.91 3.51
C ALA A 241 -19.29 -16.93 4.06
N PHE A 242 -20.55 -16.93 3.60
CA PHE A 242 -21.55 -17.92 4.05
C PHE A 242 -21.18 -19.37 3.70
N GLN A 243 -20.25 -19.57 2.77
CA GLN A 243 -19.81 -20.89 2.31
C GLN A 243 -18.77 -21.53 3.25
N ASP A 244 -18.12 -20.75 4.12
CA ASP A 244 -17.08 -21.24 5.02
C ASP A 244 -17.33 -20.79 6.47
N PRO A 245 -17.72 -21.72 7.38
CA PRO A 245 -17.87 -21.44 8.80
C PRO A 245 -16.60 -20.95 9.52
N SER A 246 -15.41 -21.17 8.94
CA SER A 246 -14.14 -20.71 9.51
C SER A 246 -13.81 -19.25 9.21
N ASN A 247 -14.49 -18.67 8.21
CA ASN A 247 -14.32 -17.28 7.80
C ASN A 247 -14.83 -16.32 8.88
N TYR A 248 -14.03 -15.30 9.20
CA TYR A 248 -14.39 -14.26 10.17
C TYR A 248 -15.75 -13.61 9.89
N TYR A 249 -16.09 -13.45 8.60
CA TYR A 249 -17.33 -12.82 8.18
C TYR A 249 -18.55 -13.75 8.18
N TYR A 250 -18.39 -15.06 8.46
CA TYR A 250 -19.45 -16.07 8.39
C TYR A 250 -20.70 -15.69 9.18
N GLN A 251 -20.53 -15.28 10.45
CA GLN A 251 -21.66 -14.92 11.33
C GLN A 251 -22.47 -13.74 10.79
N TYR A 252 -21.81 -12.79 10.13
CA TYR A 252 -22.48 -11.65 9.49
C TYR A 252 -23.16 -12.05 8.18
N ALA A 253 -22.63 -13.05 7.47
CA ALA A 253 -23.16 -13.52 6.20
C ALA A 253 -24.44 -14.37 6.36
N ILE A 254 -24.54 -15.17 7.43
CA ILE A 254 -25.75 -15.97 7.73
C ILE A 254 -26.82 -15.22 8.56
N GLY A 255 -26.47 -14.05 9.09
CA GLY A 255 -27.35 -13.21 9.92
C GLY A 255 -28.21 -12.22 9.13
N ASP A 256 -28.75 -11.21 9.82
CA ASP A 256 -29.47 -10.11 9.16
C ASP A 256 -28.47 -9.17 8.45
N ARG A 257 -28.52 -9.19 7.11
CA ARG A 257 -27.66 -8.35 6.25
C ARG A 257 -27.81 -6.85 6.54
N LYS A 258 -28.99 -6.38 6.94
CA LYS A 258 -29.20 -4.96 7.28
C LYS A 258 -28.44 -4.57 8.55
N GLU A 259 -28.49 -5.41 9.57
CA GLU A 259 -27.75 -5.18 10.81
C GLU A 259 -26.24 -5.29 10.58
N ALA A 260 -25.78 -6.24 9.75
CA ALA A 260 -24.38 -6.33 9.36
C ALA A 260 -23.87 -5.05 8.66
N ILE A 261 -24.64 -4.51 7.70
CA ILE A 261 -24.29 -3.25 7.01
C ILE A 261 -24.32 -2.06 7.99
N LYS A 262 -25.28 -2.02 8.92
CA LYS A 262 -25.35 -0.98 9.95
C LYS A 262 -24.11 -1.01 10.86
N MET A 263 -23.71 -2.20 11.31
CA MET A 263 -22.47 -2.40 12.07
C MET A 263 -21.25 -1.95 11.27
N ALA A 264 -21.14 -2.32 9.99
CA ALA A 264 -20.03 -1.88 9.14
C ALA A 264 -19.95 -0.36 9.01
N LYS A 265 -21.09 0.34 8.89
CA LYS A 265 -21.15 1.82 8.89
C LYS A 265 -20.68 2.41 10.22
N GLU A 266 -21.04 1.80 11.35
CA GLU A 266 -20.57 2.22 12.67
C GLU A 266 -19.07 2.03 12.83
N VAL A 267 -18.52 0.89 12.38
CA VAL A 267 -17.07 0.64 12.35
C VAL A 267 -16.37 1.66 11.46
N TRP A 268 -16.88 1.93 10.26
CA TRP A 268 -16.32 2.97 9.40
C TRP A 268 -16.26 4.31 10.13
N LYS A 269 -17.39 4.78 10.68
CA LYS A 269 -17.47 6.08 11.35
C LYS A 269 -16.58 6.18 12.58
N ASN A 270 -16.54 5.14 13.40
CA ASN A 270 -15.92 5.19 14.73
C ASN A 270 -14.46 4.77 14.74
N VAL A 271 -14.02 3.98 13.75
CA VAL A 271 -12.67 3.40 13.67
C VAL A 271 -11.96 3.96 12.43
N ASN A 272 -12.42 3.60 11.22
CA ASN A 272 -11.68 3.86 9.99
C ASN A 272 -11.62 5.36 9.63
N LEU A 273 -12.72 6.09 9.78
CA LEU A 273 -12.79 7.52 9.47
C LEU A 273 -11.98 8.35 10.46
N LYS A 274 -12.00 7.99 11.75
CA LYS A 274 -11.14 8.62 12.75
C LYS A 274 -9.67 8.35 12.45
N ASN A 275 -9.32 7.10 12.17
CA ASN A 275 -7.95 6.73 11.80
C ASN A 275 -7.47 7.49 10.55
N LEU A 276 -8.36 7.62 9.54
CA LEU A 276 -8.09 8.40 8.34
C LEU A 276 -7.76 9.86 8.68
N HIS A 277 -8.60 10.55 9.45
CA HIS A 277 -8.39 11.96 9.76
C HIS A 277 -7.23 12.23 10.70
N GLU A 278 -7.02 11.37 11.70
CA GLU A 278 -6.04 11.60 12.75
C GLU A 278 -4.64 11.12 12.38
N TYR A 279 -4.50 10.01 11.64
CA TYR A 279 -3.21 9.35 11.43
C TYR A 279 -2.82 9.17 9.97
N ILE A 280 -3.76 8.98 9.04
CA ILE A 280 -3.43 8.67 7.64
C ILE A 280 -3.35 9.95 6.79
N LEU A 281 -4.43 10.73 6.72
CA LEU A 281 -4.53 11.92 5.87
C LEU A 281 -3.46 12.97 6.17
N PRO A 282 -3.06 13.25 7.43
CA PRO A 282 -1.98 14.20 7.71
C PRO A 282 -0.64 13.83 7.07
N THR A 283 -0.43 12.55 6.74
CA THR A 283 0.79 12.04 6.11
C THR A 283 0.81 12.16 4.60
N ARG A 284 -0.32 12.52 3.97
CA ARG A 284 -0.46 12.65 2.51
C ARG A 284 0.59 13.59 1.91
N SER A 285 0.83 14.72 2.59
CA SER A 285 1.83 15.70 2.20
C SER A 285 3.28 15.23 2.31
N ARG A 286 3.55 13.99 2.77
CA ARG A 286 4.88 13.36 2.83
C ARG A 286 5.17 12.44 1.63
N ALA A 287 4.17 12.14 0.81
CA ALA A 287 4.37 11.30 -0.37
C ALA A 287 5.10 12.06 -1.50
N ASP A 288 5.84 11.35 -2.33
CA ASP A 288 6.45 11.88 -3.56
C ASP A 288 5.39 12.06 -4.65
N ILE A 289 4.41 11.14 -4.68
CA ILE A 289 3.29 11.21 -5.60
C ILE A 289 1.96 10.90 -4.89
N ILE A 290 0.91 11.63 -5.26
CA ILE A 290 -0.46 11.37 -4.80
C ILE A 290 -1.31 11.02 -6.02
N LEU A 291 -1.96 9.86 -5.97
CA LEU A 291 -2.95 9.43 -6.96
C LEU A 291 -4.34 9.79 -6.43
N HIS A 292 -4.98 10.82 -6.98
CA HIS A 292 -6.30 11.24 -6.54
C HIS A 292 -7.38 10.45 -7.28
N LYS A 293 -8.20 9.72 -6.53
CA LYS A 293 -9.31 8.92 -7.05
C LYS A 293 -10.63 9.64 -6.85
N THR A 294 -11.45 9.60 -7.89
CA THR A 294 -12.83 10.06 -7.90
C THR A 294 -13.79 8.87 -8.01
N LYS A 295 -15.05 9.13 -8.38
CA LYS A 295 -16.10 8.11 -8.56
C LYS A 295 -15.61 6.97 -9.47
N HIS A 296 -16.12 5.77 -9.20
CA HIS A 296 -15.76 4.55 -9.94
C HIS A 296 -14.27 4.19 -9.91
N HIS A 297 -13.54 4.65 -8.89
CA HIS A 297 -12.09 4.44 -8.73
C HIS A 297 -11.21 5.09 -9.81
N LEU A 298 -11.77 5.95 -10.66
CA LEU A 298 -11.04 6.68 -11.68
C LEU A 298 -9.99 7.58 -11.01
N ILE A 299 -8.75 7.54 -11.49
CA ILE A 299 -7.73 8.54 -11.12
C ILE A 299 -7.86 9.70 -12.10
N ASP A 300 -8.25 10.87 -11.62
CA ASP A 300 -8.47 12.09 -12.42
C ASP A 300 -7.28 13.06 -12.36
N GLU A 301 -6.53 13.04 -11.26
CA GLU A 301 -5.37 13.90 -11.06
C GLU A 301 -4.21 13.15 -10.38
N VAL A 302 -3.00 13.56 -10.75
CA VAL A 302 -1.75 13.13 -10.13
C VAL A 302 -1.05 14.35 -9.56
N PHE A 303 -0.64 14.26 -8.29
CA PHE A 303 0.16 15.31 -7.66
C PHE A 303 1.59 14.82 -7.51
N LEU A 304 2.53 15.47 -8.19
CA LEU A 304 3.97 15.16 -8.10
C LEU A 304 4.68 16.20 -7.24
N ARG A 305 5.40 15.77 -6.21
CA ARG A 305 6.18 16.64 -5.32
C ARG A 305 7.22 17.45 -6.10
N LYS A 306 7.33 18.74 -5.76
CA LYS A 306 8.30 19.69 -6.36
C LYS A 306 9.69 19.62 -5.72
N TYR A 307 9.74 19.40 -4.42
CA TYR A 307 10.93 19.52 -3.56
C TYR A 307 11.01 18.38 -2.55
#